data_AF-A0AA90NIN5-F1
#
_entry.id   AF-A0AA90NIN5-F1
#
_cell.length_a   1.000
_cell.length_b   1.000
_cell.length_c   1.000
_cell.angle_alpha   90.00
_cell.angle_beta   90.00
_cell.angle_gamma   90.00
#
_symmetry.space_group_name_H-M   'P 1'
#
loop_
_entity.id
_entity.type
_entity.pdbx_description
1 polymer ?
#
loop_
_entity_poly.entity_id
_entity_poly.type
_entity_poly.pdbx_seq_one_letter_code
_entity_poly.pdbx_strand_id
1 'polypeptide(L)'
;MVSITFIAQALRKNEFTISRHIKDYIKKEKLKPENGGSESHLDDEQTQHLIEHVSEKTYARTHQIIVYIAERWKIQYSVSGMNRWLHQKGFTYKQPKGVPHKTDADKQAEFVKHYEELKA
;
A
#
# COMPACT_ATOMS: atom_id res chain seq x y z
N MET A 1 26.17 4.05 -42.22
CA MET A 1 25.45 3.33 -41.15
C MET A 1 25.52 4.18 -39.89
N VAL A 2 24.40 4.43 -39.21
CA VAL A 2 24.39 5.19 -37.95
C VAL A 2 25.02 4.31 -36.86
N SER A 3 26.08 4.78 -36.20
CA SER A 3 26.77 4.03 -35.15
C SER A 3 26.11 4.19 -33.77
N ILE A 4 26.33 3.22 -32.88
CA ILE A 4 25.86 3.30 -31.48
C ILE A 4 26.42 4.55 -30.79
N THR A 5 27.70 4.88 -31.03
CA THR A 5 28.36 6.08 -30.51
C THR A 5 27.66 7.37 -30.94
N PHE A 6 27.27 7.47 -32.21
CA PHE A 6 26.55 8.63 -32.75
C PHE A 6 25.17 8.79 -32.10
N ILE A 7 24.42 7.69 -31.96
CA ILE A 7 23.09 7.71 -31.32
C ILE A 7 23.21 8.08 -29.83
N ALA A 8 24.19 7.50 -29.13
CA ALA A 8 24.46 7.78 -27.73
C ALA A 8 24.80 9.26 -27.50
N GLN A 9 25.67 9.83 -28.34
CA GLN A 9 26.03 11.24 -28.31
C GLN A 9 24.82 12.15 -28.57
N ALA A 10 24.07 11.89 -29.64
CA ALA A 10 22.91 12.71 -30.03
C ALA A 10 21.80 12.70 -28.96
N LEU A 11 21.55 11.55 -28.34
CA LEU A 11 20.52 11.40 -27.31
C LEU A 11 21.00 11.69 -25.88
N ARG A 12 22.30 11.98 -25.71
CA ARG A 12 22.99 12.05 -24.41
C ARG A 12 22.66 10.87 -23.49
N LYS A 13 22.70 9.67 -24.06
CA LYS A 13 22.51 8.41 -23.34
C LYS A 13 23.79 7.59 -23.38
N ASN A 14 23.96 6.73 -22.39
CA ASN A 14 25.10 5.82 -22.35
C ASN A 14 25.02 4.82 -23.53
N GLU A 15 26.16 4.54 -24.17
CA GLU A 15 26.27 3.59 -25.29
C GLU A 15 25.75 2.18 -24.95
N PHE A 16 25.95 1.71 -23.71
CA PHE A 16 25.40 0.43 -23.24
C PHE A 16 23.87 0.44 -23.22
N THR A 17 23.26 1.57 -22.84
CA THR A 17 21.79 1.74 -22.86
C THR A 17 21.27 1.67 -24.30
N ILE A 18 21.92 2.35 -25.24
CA ILE A 18 21.56 2.31 -26.66
C ILE A 18 21.73 0.89 -27.23
N SER A 19 22.87 0.25 -26.97
CA SER A 19 23.15 -1.13 -27.42
C SER A 19 22.10 -2.10 -26.88
N ARG A 20 21.72 -1.98 -25.60
CA ARG A 20 20.67 -2.80 -24.98
C ARG A 20 19.31 -2.58 -25.67
N HIS A 21 18.88 -1.34 -25.88
CA HIS A 21 17.60 -1.06 -26.55
C HIS A 21 17.55 -1.61 -27.98
N ILE A 22 18.64 -1.48 -28.75
CA ILE A 22 18.71 -2.04 -30.12
C ILE A 22 18.60 -3.57 -30.08
N LYS A 23 19.32 -4.23 -29.17
CA LYS A 23 19.25 -5.69 -29.00
C LYS A 23 17.84 -6.15 -28.60
N ASP A 24 17.23 -5.45 -27.64
CA ASP A 24 15.87 -5.76 -27.17
C ASP A 24 14.84 -5.59 -28.31
N TYR A 25 14.98 -4.55 -29.13
CA TYR A 25 14.13 -4.34 -30.31
C TYR A 25 14.31 -5.43 -31.36
N ILE A 26 15.56 -5.74 -31.77
CA ILE A 26 15.84 -6.77 -32.78
C ILE A 26 15.34 -8.15 -32.33
N LYS A 27 15.49 -8.46 -31.04
CA LYS A 27 15.14 -9.78 -30.50
C LYS A 27 13.65 -9.95 -30.20
N LYS A 28 12.98 -8.89 -29.72
CA LYS A 28 11.63 -8.98 -29.13
C LYS A 28 10.63 -7.97 -29.69
N GLU A 29 11.03 -7.15 -30.65
CA GLU A 29 10.25 -5.98 -31.12
C GLU A 29 9.80 -5.07 -29.95
N LYS A 30 10.65 -4.99 -28.91
CA LYS A 30 10.31 -4.29 -27.67
C LYS A 30 10.28 -2.77 -27.89
N LEU A 31 9.07 -2.22 -27.90
CA LEU A 31 8.83 -0.77 -28.05
C LEU A 31 8.54 -0.05 -26.72
N LYS A 32 8.11 -0.77 -25.69
CA LYS A 32 7.75 -0.22 -24.38
C LYS A 32 8.55 -0.92 -23.28
N PRO A 33 8.84 -0.24 -22.16
CA PRO A 33 9.37 -0.90 -20.99
C PRO A 33 8.39 -1.97 -20.50
N GLU A 34 8.90 -3.10 -20.02
CA GLU A 34 8.11 -4.17 -19.37
C GLU A 34 7.93 -3.87 -17.87
N ASN A 35 8.13 -2.61 -17.46
CA ASN A 35 8.07 -2.22 -16.07
C ASN A 35 6.60 -2.17 -15.66
N GLY A 36 6.18 -3.11 -14.82
CA GLY A 36 4.85 -3.14 -14.20
C GLY A 36 4.91 -2.77 -12.71
N GLY A 37 3.75 -2.47 -12.14
CA GLY A 37 3.58 -2.39 -10.69
C GLY A 37 3.53 -3.78 -10.05
N SER A 38 3.61 -3.83 -8.72
CA SER A 38 3.31 -5.05 -7.98
C SER A 38 1.80 -5.32 -7.99
N GLU A 39 1.41 -6.56 -8.20
CA GLU A 39 0.02 -7.00 -8.04
C GLU A 39 -0.35 -7.14 -6.55
N SER A 40 -1.65 -7.06 -6.27
CA SER A 40 -2.21 -7.35 -4.94
C SER A 40 -1.96 -8.84 -4.59
N HIS A 41 -1.72 -9.14 -3.31
CA HIS A 41 -1.70 -10.53 -2.84
C HIS A 41 -3.12 -11.12 -2.70
N LEU A 42 -4.14 -10.27 -2.68
CA LEU A 42 -5.53 -10.68 -2.63
C LEU A 42 -6.06 -10.87 -4.05
N ASP A 43 -6.77 -11.96 -4.27
CA ASP A 43 -7.58 -12.17 -5.47
C ASP A 43 -8.82 -11.24 -5.48
N ASP A 44 -9.63 -11.33 -6.54
CA ASP A 44 -10.77 -10.45 -6.75
C ASP A 44 -11.88 -10.68 -5.70
N GLU A 45 -12.15 -11.93 -5.31
CA GLU A 45 -13.18 -12.27 -4.31
C GLU A 45 -12.76 -11.79 -2.92
N GLN A 46 -11.51 -12.06 -2.53
CA GLN A 46 -10.93 -11.60 -1.27
C GLN A 46 -10.88 -10.08 -1.21
N THR A 47 -10.55 -9.44 -2.33
CA THR A 47 -10.55 -7.98 -2.46
C THR A 47 -11.94 -7.41 -2.19
N GLN A 48 -12.97 -7.96 -2.84
CA GLN A 48 -14.34 -7.49 -2.67
C GLN A 48 -14.81 -7.68 -1.22
N HIS A 49 -14.54 -8.85 -0.65
CA HIS A 49 -14.87 -9.14 0.75
C HIS A 49 -14.14 -8.21 1.73
N LEU A 50 -12.87 -7.87 1.47
CA LEU A 50 -12.12 -6.95 2.33
C LEU A 50 -12.66 -5.52 2.23
N ILE A 51 -13.07 -5.08 1.03
CA ILE A 51 -13.69 -3.77 0.84
C ILE A 51 -14.98 -3.65 1.66
N GLU A 52 -15.86 -4.64 1.57
CA GLU A 52 -17.11 -4.68 2.35
C GLU A 52 -16.82 -4.63 3.85
N HIS A 53 -15.94 -5.51 4.32
CA HIS A 53 -15.57 -5.61 5.74
C HIS A 53 -14.97 -4.31 6.29
N VAL A 54 -14.05 -3.66 5.56
CA VAL A 54 -13.41 -2.39 5.99
C VAL A 54 -14.38 -1.21 5.88
N SER A 55 -15.36 -1.28 4.98
CA SER A 55 -16.40 -0.25 4.86
C SER A 55 -17.39 -0.30 6.03
N GLU A 56 -17.73 -1.49 6.51
CA GLU A 56 -18.60 -1.69 7.67
C GLU A 56 -17.85 -1.46 9.00
N LYS A 57 -16.61 -1.94 9.10
CA LYS A 57 -15.81 -1.90 10.32
C LYS A 57 -14.69 -0.88 10.22
N THR A 58 -14.84 0.22 10.94
CA THR A 58 -13.76 1.21 11.09
C THR A 58 -12.67 0.68 12.03
N TYR A 59 -11.46 0.53 11.50
CA TYR A 59 -10.28 0.18 12.28
C TYR A 59 -9.52 1.40 12.76
N ALA A 60 -8.98 1.34 13.98
CA ALA A 60 -8.17 2.42 14.53
C ALA A 60 -6.75 2.42 13.93
N ARG A 61 -6.23 1.24 13.56
CA ARG A 61 -4.89 1.08 13.02
C ARG A 61 -4.84 0.02 11.92
N THR A 62 -4.01 0.26 10.90
CA THR A 62 -3.82 -0.66 9.76
C THR A 62 -3.41 -2.07 10.16
N HIS A 63 -2.61 -2.25 11.22
CA HIS A 63 -2.18 -3.58 11.67
C HIS A 63 -3.36 -4.51 12.02
N GLN A 64 -4.50 -3.95 12.45
CA GLN A 64 -5.69 -4.74 12.78
C GLN A 64 -6.32 -5.35 11.51
N ILE A 65 -6.24 -4.64 10.38
CA ILE A 65 -6.67 -5.14 9.08
C ILE A 65 -5.71 -6.25 8.61
N ILE A 66 -4.41 -6.08 8.83
CA ILE A 66 -3.40 -7.09 8.49
C ILE A 66 -3.63 -8.38 9.27
N VAL A 67 -3.89 -8.28 10.58
CA VAL A 67 -4.22 -9.44 11.43
C VAL A 67 -5.48 -10.13 10.91
N TYR A 68 -6.52 -9.37 10.56
CA TYR A 68 -7.75 -9.94 9.99
C TYR A 68 -7.50 -10.73 8.69
N ILE A 69 -6.73 -10.16 7.76
CA ILE A 69 -6.35 -10.82 6.49
C ILE A 69 -5.53 -12.08 6.77
N ALA A 70 -4.56 -12.01 7.67
CA ALA A 70 -3.73 -13.13 8.07
C ALA A 70 -4.53 -14.27 8.70
N GLU A 71 -5.50 -13.95 9.56
CA GLU A 71 -6.35 -14.93 10.20
C GLU A 71 -7.26 -15.63 9.18
N ARG A 72 -7.88 -14.86 8.28
CA ARG A 72 -8.90 -15.32 7.34
C ARG A 72 -8.32 -16.05 6.12
N TRP A 73 -7.25 -15.54 5.53
CA TRP A 73 -6.72 -16.03 4.25
C TRP A 73 -5.25 -16.48 4.32
N LYS A 74 -4.61 -16.40 5.49
CA LYS A 74 -3.18 -16.75 5.68
C LYS A 74 -2.23 -15.93 4.81
N ILE A 75 -2.67 -14.76 4.35
CA ILE A 75 -1.88 -13.82 3.57
C ILE A 75 -1.28 -12.78 4.53
N GLN A 76 0.02 -12.52 4.37
CA GLN A 76 0.73 -11.54 5.19
C GLN A 76 0.96 -10.26 4.39
N TYR A 77 0.61 -9.13 4.98
CA TYR A 77 0.91 -7.81 4.45
C TYR A 77 1.90 -7.08 5.36
N SER A 78 2.81 -6.30 4.76
CA SER A 78 3.50 -5.25 5.49
C SER A 78 2.56 -4.07 5.74
N VAL A 79 2.86 -3.25 6.76
CA VAL A 79 2.07 -2.05 7.05
C VAL A 79 2.04 -1.08 5.87
N SER A 80 3.17 -0.89 5.20
CA SER A 80 3.26 -0.02 4.01
C SER A 80 2.50 -0.60 2.82
N GLY A 81 2.55 -1.91 2.62
CA GLY A 81 1.78 -2.61 1.58
C GLY A 81 0.28 -2.47 1.81
N MET A 82 -0.17 -2.65 3.05
CA MET A 82 -1.58 -2.51 3.39
C MET A 82 -2.08 -1.08 3.23
N ASN A 83 -1.29 -0.08 3.68
CA ASN A 83 -1.64 1.32 3.45
C ASN A 83 -1.76 1.64 1.95
N ARG A 84 -0.82 1.15 1.12
CA ARG A 84 -0.87 1.36 -0.33
C ARG A 84 -2.11 0.72 -0.95
N TRP A 85 -2.47 -0.49 -0.54
CA TRP A 85 -3.68 -1.17 -0.99
C TRP A 85 -4.94 -0.39 -0.60
N LEU A 86 -5.02 0.09 0.64
CA LEU A 86 -6.16 0.91 1.11
C LEU A 86 -6.31 2.17 0.26
N HIS A 87 -5.23 2.89 0.00
CA HIS A 87 -5.24 4.06 -0.88
C HIS A 87 -5.64 3.70 -2.32
N GLN A 88 -5.16 2.58 -2.87
CA GLN A 88 -5.52 2.12 -4.20
C GLN A 88 -7.03 1.82 -4.32
N LYS A 89 -7.66 1.34 -3.25
CA LYS A 89 -9.11 1.11 -3.18
C LYS A 89 -9.92 2.34 -2.75
N GLY A 90 -9.29 3.50 -2.60
CA GLY A 90 -9.96 4.76 -2.29
C GLY A 90 -10.23 5.01 -0.80
N PHE A 91 -9.78 4.13 0.09
CA PHE A 91 -9.90 4.36 1.52
C PHE A 91 -8.92 5.44 1.99
N THR A 92 -9.40 6.29 2.89
CA THR A 92 -8.60 7.36 3.49
C THR A 92 -8.74 7.30 5.00
N TYR A 93 -7.68 7.69 5.71
CA TYR A 93 -7.71 7.80 7.16
C TYR A 93 -8.77 8.83 7.60
N LYS A 94 -9.66 8.40 8.50
CA LYS A 94 -10.60 9.30 9.17
C LYS A 94 -10.04 9.66 10.53
N GLN A 95 -9.59 10.91 10.66
CA GLN A 95 -9.16 11.44 11.94
C GLN A 95 -10.35 11.51 12.90
N PRO A 96 -10.25 10.92 14.11
CA PRO A 96 -11.26 11.09 15.14
C PRO A 96 -11.45 12.58 15.42
N LYS A 97 -12.70 13.04 15.45
CA LYS A 97 -12.98 14.39 15.91
C LYS A 97 -12.60 14.46 17.38
N GLY A 98 -11.82 15.48 17.75
CA GLY A 98 -11.51 15.73 19.16
C GLY A 98 -12.80 15.89 19.94
N VAL A 99 -12.87 15.24 21.10
CA VAL A 99 -13.99 15.43 22.02
C VAL A 99 -13.88 16.85 22.59
N PRO A 100 -14.94 17.68 22.52
CA PRO A 100 -14.92 19.00 23.16
C PRO A 100 -14.56 18.88 24.64
N HIS A 101 -13.69 19.77 25.12
CA HIS A 101 -12.93 19.73 26.38
C HIS A 101 -13.76 19.59 27.68
N LYS A 102 -15.09 19.54 27.65
CA LYS A 102 -15.90 19.24 28.84
C LYS A 102 -16.08 17.74 28.97
N THR A 103 -15.04 17.06 29.47
CA THR A 103 -15.13 15.66 29.89
C THR A 103 -16.09 15.54 31.09
N ASP A 104 -16.95 14.55 31.03
CA ASP A 104 -17.85 14.14 32.10
C ASP A 104 -17.01 13.57 33.27
N ALA A 105 -17.08 14.21 34.44
CA ALA A 105 -16.23 13.90 35.58
C ALA A 105 -16.42 12.45 36.07
N ASP A 106 -17.65 11.93 35.98
CA ASP A 106 -17.97 10.58 36.43
C ASP A 106 -17.33 9.54 35.50
N LYS A 107 -17.37 9.79 34.18
CA LYS A 107 -16.72 8.91 33.18
C LYS A 107 -15.19 8.96 33.26
N GLN A 108 -14.62 10.10 33.65
CA GLN A 108 -13.18 10.22 33.89
C GLN A 108 -12.77 9.37 35.10
N ALA A 109 -13.55 9.39 36.19
CA ALA A 109 -13.28 8.59 37.38
C ALA A 109 -13.38 7.08 37.10
N GLU A 110 -14.38 6.65 36.34
CA GLU A 110 -14.52 5.25 35.90
C GLU A 110 -13.31 4.80 35.05
N PHE A 111 -12.86 5.64 34.10
CA PHE A 111 -11.70 5.34 33.28
C PHE A 111 -10.42 5.20 34.10
N VAL A 112 -10.17 6.10 35.06
CA VAL A 112 -8.99 6.04 35.94
C VAL A 112 -8.98 4.72 36.72
N LYS A 113 -10.12 4.33 37.28
CA LYS A 113 -10.25 3.09 38.04
C LYS A 113 -9.93 1.87 37.17
N HIS A 114 -10.48 1.81 35.96
CA HIS A 114 -10.23 0.73 35.03
C HIS A 114 -8.78 0.67 34.54
N TYR A 115 -8.14 1.83 34.35
CA TYR A 115 -6.74 1.93 33.96
C TYR A 115 -5.79 1.45 35.06
N GLU A 116 -6.08 1.74 36.34
CA GLU A 116 -5.28 1.24 37.45
C GLU A 116 -5.36 -0.28 37.61
N GLU A 117 -6.54 -0.88 37.40
CA GLU A 117 -6.73 -2.34 37.40
C GLU A 117 -5.93 -3.03 36.29
N LEU A 118 -5.84 -2.43 35.10
CA LEU A 118 -5.04 -2.95 33.98
C LEU A 118 -3.53 -2.84 34.19
N LYS A 119 -3.10 -1.97 35.11
CA LYS A 119 -1.68 -1.72 35.40
C LYS A 119 -1.14 -2.58 36.56
N ALA A 120 -2.02 -3.12 37.40
CA ALA A 120 -1.70 -3.99 38.53
C ALA A 120 -1.34 -5.41 38.07
#